data_AF-A0A9D4Q1B7-F1
#
_entry.id   AF-A0A9D4Q1B7-F1
#
_cell.length_a   1.000
_cell.length_b   1.000
_cell.length_c   1.000
_cell.angle_alpha   90.00
_cell.angle_beta   90.00
_cell.angle_gamma   90.00
#
_symmetry.space_group_name_H-M   'P 1'
#
loop_
_entity.id
_entity.type
_entity.pdbx_description
1 polymer ?
#
loop_
_entity_poly.entity_id
_entity_poly.type
_entity_poly.pdbx_seq_one_letter_code
_entity_poly.pdbx_strand_id
1 'polypeptide(L)'
;MRLADRTPRATTDDEDLSIVAAAADAPRALLQELRQILQLRHSRSTWPPQSLDLQIIENVWGSLKISLVRHPLHGLPADRLWSTIVSDWDAPRVKTSLIEPLCASLPFRMSAFIAAAGDMMRY
;
A
#
# COMPACT_ATOMS: atom_id res chain seq x y z
N MET A 1 -17.62 20.40 43.61
CA MET A 1 -18.13 21.15 42.44
C MET A 1 -16.92 21.54 41.61
N ARG A 2 -16.58 20.76 40.56
CA ARG A 2 -15.42 21.03 39.67
C ARG A 2 -15.96 21.71 38.41
N LEU A 3 -15.57 22.96 38.18
CA LEU A 3 -15.80 23.67 36.93
C LEU A 3 -14.96 22.98 35.85
N ALA A 4 -15.62 22.49 34.80
CA ALA A 4 -14.96 21.88 33.66
C ALA A 4 -14.18 22.97 32.91
N ASP A 5 -12.87 22.87 32.99
CA ASP A 5 -11.92 23.68 32.22
C ASP A 5 -12.04 23.26 30.75
N ARG A 6 -12.91 23.93 29.99
CA ARG A 6 -12.96 23.81 28.54
C ARG A 6 -11.97 24.82 27.99
N THR A 7 -10.85 24.31 27.49
CA THR A 7 -9.93 25.10 26.67
C THR A 7 -10.72 25.88 25.61
N PRO A 8 -10.46 27.18 25.44
CA PRO A 8 -11.15 27.96 24.43
C PRO A 8 -10.91 27.32 23.05
N ARG A 9 -11.98 27.19 22.24
CA ARG A 9 -11.84 26.67 20.88
C ARG A 9 -10.84 27.54 20.12
N ALA A 10 -9.85 26.89 19.52
CA ALA A 10 -8.80 27.55 18.76
C ALA A 10 -9.29 28.07 17.40
N THR A 11 -10.42 27.55 16.93
CA THR A 11 -11.01 27.83 15.62
C THR A 11 -12.48 28.18 15.78
N THR A 12 -12.95 29.05 14.90
CA THR A 12 -14.36 29.39 14.73
C THR A 12 -15.07 28.30 13.92
N ASP A 13 -16.41 28.23 14.02
CA ASP A 13 -17.18 27.22 13.27
C ASP A 13 -17.01 27.36 11.74
N ASP A 14 -16.76 28.57 11.24
CA ASP A 14 -16.50 28.84 9.81
C ASP A 14 -15.10 28.38 9.37
N GLU A 15 -14.10 28.54 10.23
CA GLU A 15 -12.76 28.00 10.02
C GLU A 15 -12.76 26.47 10.06
N ASP A 16 -13.53 25.86 10.98
CA ASP A 16 -13.69 24.41 11.05
C ASP A 16 -14.34 23.86 9.77
N LEU A 17 -15.39 24.52 9.25
CA LEU A 17 -16.02 24.16 7.98
C LEU A 17 -15.05 24.30 6.80
N SER A 18 -14.22 25.34 6.80
CA SER A 18 -13.19 25.58 5.78
C SER A 18 -12.08 24.52 5.82
N ILE A 19 -11.66 24.12 7.02
CA ILE A 19 -10.66 23.04 7.23
C ILE A 19 -11.22 21.70 6.74
N VAL A 20 -12.47 21.38 7.08
CA VAL A 20 -13.13 20.15 6.63
C VAL A 20 -13.29 20.11 5.11
N ALA A 21 -13.67 21.23 4.49
CA ALA A 21 -13.76 21.34 3.03
C ALA A 21 -12.40 21.14 2.35
N ALA A 22 -11.35 21.80 2.86
CA ALA A 22 -9.99 21.65 2.34
C ALA A 22 -9.45 20.22 2.52
N ALA A 23 -9.72 19.58 3.66
CA ALA A 23 -9.34 18.20 3.92
C ALA A 23 -10.10 17.19 3.05
N ALA A 24 -11.32 17.51 2.60
CA ALA A 24 -12.09 16.68 1.69
C ALA A 24 -11.63 16.81 0.22
N ASP A 25 -11.10 17.96 -0.18
CA ASP A 25 -10.64 18.23 -1.54
C ASP A 25 -9.17 17.84 -1.78
N ALA A 26 -8.31 17.92 -0.75
CA ALA A 26 -6.89 17.53 -0.87
C ALA A 26 -6.66 16.09 -1.38
N PRO A 27 -7.41 15.05 -0.93
CA PRO A 27 -7.29 13.69 -1.47
C PRO A 27 -7.69 13.60 -2.94
N ARG A 28 -8.67 14.41 -3.38
CA ARG A 28 -9.16 14.39 -4.77
C ARG A 28 -8.17 15.04 -5.73
N ALA A 29 -7.60 16.18 -5.35
CA ALA A 29 -6.57 16.86 -6.13
C ALA A 29 -5.33 15.96 -6.28
N LEU A 30 -4.87 15.34 -5.19
CA LEU A 30 -3.74 14.40 -5.20
C LEU A 30 -4.00 13.18 -6.10
N LEU A 31 -5.20 12.60 -6.01
CA LEU A 31 -5.60 11.48 -6.88
C LEU A 31 -5.64 11.88 -8.36
N GLN A 32 -6.02 13.11 -8.68
CA GLN A 32 -6.08 13.61 -10.06
C GLN A 32 -4.69 13.88 -10.63
N GLU A 33 -3.80 14.46 -9.83
CA GLU A 33 -2.40 14.70 -10.18
C GLU A 33 -1.64 13.38 -10.39
N LEU A 34 -1.82 12.40 -9.49
CA LEU A 34 -1.24 11.06 -9.65
C LEU A 34 -1.73 10.36 -10.93
N ARG A 35 -3.00 10.53 -11.31
CA ARG A 35 -3.53 9.99 -12.57
C ARG A 35 -2.88 10.60 -13.81
N GLN A 36 -2.61 11.91 -13.77
CA GLN A 36 -1.94 12.61 -14.87
C GLN A 36 -0.48 12.18 -14.98
N ILE A 37 0.26 12.15 -13.86
CA ILE A 37 1.67 11.76 -13.81
C ILE A 37 1.86 10.32 -14.30
N LEU A 38 1.03 9.40 -13.82
CA LEU A 38 1.16 7.97 -14.14
C LEU A 38 0.62 7.60 -15.53
N GLN A 39 0.06 8.55 -16.29
CA GLN A 39 -0.55 8.34 -17.62
C GLN A 39 -1.44 7.10 -17.70
N LEU A 40 -2.14 6.76 -16.61
CA LEU A 40 -2.95 5.54 -16.52
C LEU A 40 -4.17 5.71 -17.43
N ARG A 41 -4.04 5.29 -18.70
CA ARG A 41 -5.09 5.39 -19.72
C ARG A 41 -6.24 4.39 -19.54
N HIS A 42 -6.26 3.62 -18.45
CA HIS A 42 -7.13 2.46 -18.35
C HIS A 42 -8.20 2.68 -17.30
N SER A 43 -9.43 2.39 -17.73
CA SER A 43 -10.67 2.35 -16.97
C SER A 43 -10.43 1.91 -15.55
N ARG A 44 -11.01 2.66 -14.60
CA ARG A 44 -11.17 2.32 -13.18
C ARG A 44 -11.09 0.80 -13.01
N SER A 45 -9.89 0.30 -12.76
CA SER A 45 -9.67 -1.12 -12.54
C SER A 45 -10.57 -1.42 -11.36
N THR A 46 -11.61 -2.23 -11.57
CA THR A 46 -12.49 -2.73 -10.52
C THR A 46 -11.67 -3.72 -9.71
N TRP A 47 -10.59 -3.24 -9.12
CA TRP A 47 -9.83 -3.99 -8.15
C TRP A 47 -10.77 -4.15 -6.96
N PRO A 48 -11.11 -5.39 -6.57
CA PRO A 48 -12.04 -5.57 -5.48
C PRO A 48 -11.45 -4.93 -4.21
N PRO A 49 -12.24 -4.14 -3.46
CA PRO A 49 -11.78 -3.68 -2.17
C PRO A 49 -11.42 -4.89 -1.31
N GLN A 50 -10.33 -4.79 -0.54
CA GLN A 50 -9.86 -5.84 0.39
C GLN A 50 -9.38 -7.16 -0.24
N SER A 51 -9.10 -7.22 -1.56
CA SER A 51 -8.55 -8.42 -2.19
C SER A 51 -7.04 -8.58 -1.97
N LEU A 52 -6.62 -8.73 -0.70
CA LEU A 52 -5.23 -9.02 -0.30
C LEU A 52 -4.68 -10.25 -1.04
N ASP A 53 -5.52 -11.25 -1.32
CA ASP A 53 -5.15 -12.48 -2.04
C ASP A 53 -4.70 -12.24 -3.49
N LEU A 54 -5.12 -11.11 -4.07
CA LEU A 54 -4.73 -10.66 -5.41
C LEU A 54 -3.52 -9.71 -5.37
N GLN A 55 -3.15 -9.19 -4.19
CA GLN A 55 -1.99 -8.32 -4.01
C GLN A 55 -0.71 -9.15 -3.89
N ILE A 56 -0.26 -9.69 -5.03
CA ILE A 56 0.95 -10.53 -5.08
C ILE A 56 2.21 -9.84 -4.54
N ILE A 57 2.21 -8.50 -4.48
CA ILE A 57 3.29 -7.71 -3.90
C ILE A 57 3.52 -8.04 -2.42
N GLU A 58 2.50 -8.46 -1.67
CA GLU A 58 2.65 -8.90 -0.27
C GLU A 58 3.51 -10.16 -0.16
N ASN A 59 3.39 -11.08 -1.13
CA ASN A 59 4.26 -12.27 -1.19
C ASN A 59 5.70 -11.89 -1.52
N VAL A 60 5.89 -10.86 -2.36
CA VAL A 60 7.21 -10.32 -2.68
C VAL A 60 7.83 -9.67 -1.45
N TRP A 61 7.07 -8.84 -0.72
CA TRP A 61 7.53 -8.24 0.53
C TRP A 61 7.85 -9.28 1.61
N GLY A 62 7.01 -10.31 1.76
CA GLY A 62 7.26 -11.42 2.68
C GLY A 62 8.59 -12.12 2.39
N SER A 63 8.84 -12.42 1.11
CA SER A 63 10.09 -13.05 0.69
C SER A 63 11.31 -12.14 0.89
N LEU A 64 11.18 -10.85 0.57
CA LEU A 64 12.23 -9.87 0.79
C LEU A 64 12.58 -9.75 2.28
N LYS A 65 11.58 -9.68 3.16
CA LYS A 65 11.78 -9.65 4.61
C LYS A 65 12.53 -10.90 5.10
N ILE A 66 12.17 -12.09 4.63
CA ILE A 66 12.87 -13.33 4.99
C ILE A 66 14.34 -13.30 4.58
N SER A 67 14.65 -12.71 3.42
CA SER A 67 16.04 -12.51 2.97
C SER A 67 16.77 -11.50 3.87
N LEU A 68 16.13 -10.36 4.11
CA LEU A 68 16.66 -9.24 4.90
C LEU A 68 16.98 -9.60 6.36
N VAL A 69 16.23 -10.53 6.96
CA VAL A 69 16.50 -11.04 8.33
C VAL A 69 17.91 -11.67 8.45
N ARG A 70 18.52 -12.09 7.33
CA ARG A 70 19.87 -12.69 7.32
C ARG A 70 20.99 -11.65 7.33
N HIS A 71 20.66 -10.38 7.14
CA HIS A 71 21.64 -9.30 7.13
C HIS A 71 21.72 -8.63 8.52
N PRO A 72 22.90 -8.15 8.94
CA PRO A 72 23.04 -7.36 10.16
C PRO A 72 22.55 -5.92 9.90
N LEU A 73 21.23 -5.74 9.81
CA LEU A 73 20.62 -4.46 9.44
C LEU A 73 20.60 -3.42 10.59
N HIS A 74 20.73 -3.89 11.83
CA HIS A 74 20.69 -3.01 13.00
C HIS A 74 21.90 -2.07 13.04
N GLY A 75 21.62 -0.77 13.18
CA GLY A 75 22.66 0.27 13.28
C GLY A 75 23.28 0.68 11.95
N LEU A 76 22.79 0.16 10.81
CA LEU A 76 23.24 0.64 9.51
C LEU A 76 22.74 2.07 9.26
N PRO A 77 23.58 2.95 8.65
CA PRO A 77 23.10 4.23 8.13
C PRO A 77 22.12 4.00 6.97
N ALA A 78 21.24 4.97 6.74
CA ALA A 78 20.13 4.86 5.78
C ALA A 78 20.58 4.42 4.38
N ASP A 79 21.68 4.97 3.85
CA ASP A 79 22.19 4.61 2.52
C ASP A 79 22.63 3.15 2.43
N ARG A 80 23.22 2.63 3.52
CA ARG A 80 23.65 1.22 3.59
C ARG A 80 22.44 0.30 3.69
N LEU A 81 21.46 0.65 4.53
CA LEU A 81 20.19 -0.07 4.60
C LEU A 81 19.51 -0.12 3.23
N TRP A 82 19.42 1.02 2.55
CA TRP A 82 18.84 1.10 1.21
C TRP A 82 19.60 0.23 0.20
N SER A 83 20.94 0.29 0.19
CA SER A 83 21.76 -0.54 -0.70
C SER A 83 21.55 -2.04 -0.49
N THR A 84 21.36 -2.48 0.76
CA THR A 84 21.07 -3.89 1.09
C THR A 84 19.69 -4.30 0.60
N ILE A 85 18.68 -3.44 0.78
CA ILE A 85 17.32 -3.70 0.29
C ILE A 85 17.30 -3.82 -1.23
N VAL A 86 17.95 -2.89 -1.95
CA VAL A 86 18.03 -2.91 -3.42
C VAL A 86 18.77 -4.16 -3.89
N SER A 87 19.88 -4.53 -3.26
CA SER A 87 20.63 -5.74 -3.60
C SER A 87 19.80 -7.02 -3.45
N ASP A 88 19.01 -7.14 -2.38
CA ASP A 88 18.14 -8.29 -2.16
C ASP A 88 16.93 -8.29 -3.13
N TRP A 89 16.42 -7.10 -3.48
CA TRP A 89 15.33 -6.94 -4.44
C TRP A 89 15.74 -7.32 -5.87
N ASP A 90 16.92 -6.87 -6.31
CA ASP A 90 17.45 -7.13 -7.65
C ASP A 90 18.04 -8.54 -7.80
N ALA A 91 18.08 -9.33 -6.71
CA ALA A 91 18.56 -10.69 -6.76
C ALA A 91 17.73 -11.52 -7.77
N PRO A 92 18.35 -12.29 -8.69
CA PRO A 92 17.65 -13.07 -9.70
C PRO A 92 16.59 -14.02 -9.13
N ARG A 93 16.77 -14.45 -7.89
CA ARG A 93 15.82 -15.27 -7.14
C ARG A 93 14.48 -14.56 -6.94
N VAL A 94 14.47 -13.27 -6.60
CA VAL A 94 13.22 -12.50 -6.45
C VAL A 94 12.51 -12.37 -7.80
N LYS A 95 13.26 -12.09 -8.87
CA LYS A 95 12.66 -11.87 -10.19
C LYS A 95 12.12 -13.16 -10.83
N THR A 96 12.95 -14.20 -10.94
CA THR A 96 12.62 -15.40 -11.73
C THR A 96 11.87 -16.46 -10.94
N SER A 97 12.22 -16.66 -9.65
CA SER A 97 11.60 -17.75 -8.87
C SER A 97 10.37 -17.34 -8.07
N LEU A 98 10.05 -16.04 -8.03
CA LEU A 98 8.96 -15.51 -7.20
C LEU A 98 7.98 -14.66 -8.01
N ILE A 99 8.43 -13.58 -8.65
CA ILE A 99 7.53 -12.67 -9.38
C ILE A 99 6.83 -13.38 -10.55
N GLU A 100 7.57 -14.12 -11.38
CA GLU A 100 7.01 -14.82 -12.54
C GLU A 100 5.90 -15.84 -12.16
N PRO A 101 6.10 -16.78 -11.22
CA PRO A 101 5.04 -17.67 -10.75
C PRO A 101 3.86 -16.95 -10.10
N LEU A 102 4.11 -15.87 -9.34
CA LEU A 102 3.06 -15.09 -8.71
C LEU A 102 2.16 -14.43 -9.76
N CYS A 103 2.76 -13.80 -10.78
CA CYS A 103 2.03 -13.25 -11.91
C CYS A 103 1.24 -14.34 -12.66
N ALA A 104 1.87 -15.50 -12.92
CA ALA A 104 1.20 -16.63 -13.57
C ALA A 104 0.02 -17.20 -12.75
N SER A 105 0.04 -17.04 -11.42
CA SER A 105 -1.04 -17.50 -10.54
C SER A 105 -2.25 -16.55 -10.49
N LEU A 106 -2.12 -15.30 -10.95
CA LEU A 106 -3.18 -14.29 -10.86
C LEU A 106 -4.51 -14.71 -11.50
N PRO A 107 -4.55 -15.31 -12.72
CA PRO A 107 -5.80 -15.75 -13.32
C PRO A 107 -6.52 -16.82 -12.49
N PHE A 108 -5.76 -17.74 -11.89
CA PHE A 108 -6.31 -18.78 -11.02
C PHE A 108 -6.86 -18.17 -9.71
N ARG A 109 -6.09 -17.29 -9.06
CA ARG A 109 -6.53 -16.58 -7.84
C ARG A 109 -7.79 -15.76 -8.09
N MET A 110 -7.87 -15.09 -9.24
CA MET A 110 -9.07 -14.35 -9.65
C MET A 110 -10.28 -15.28 -9.83
N SER A 111 -10.08 -16.43 -10.48
CA SER A 111 -11.15 -17.40 -10.72
C SER A 111 -11.70 -17.96 -9.41
N ALA A 112 -10.82 -18.26 -8.46
CA ALA A 112 -11.19 -18.73 -7.14
C ALA A 112 -11.88 -17.62 -6.32
N PHE A 113 -11.47 -16.35 -6.45
CA PHE A 113 -12.10 -15.22 -5.76
C PHE A 113 -13.55 -15.03 -6.22
N ILE A 114 -13.78 -15.17 -7.51
CA ILE A 114 -15.13 -15.16 -8.09
C ILE A 114 -15.95 -16.36 -7.58
N ALA A 115 -15.35 -17.55 -7.54
CA ALA A 115 -16.02 -18.76 -7.04
C ALA A 115 -16.37 -18.67 -5.54
N ALA A 116 -15.56 -17.98 -4.75
CA ALA A 116 -15.79 -17.71 -3.33
C ALA A 116 -16.75 -16.52 -3.09
N ALA A 117 -17.35 -15.93 -4.14
CA ALA A 117 -18.19 -14.73 -4.05
C ALA A 117 -17.54 -13.55 -3.30
N GLY A 118 -16.20 -13.48 -3.31
CA GLY A 118 -15.41 -12.45 -2.62
C GLY A 118 -14.95 -12.79 -1.21
N ASP A 119 -15.22 -14.00 -0.68
CA ASP A 119 -14.67 -14.44 0.61
C ASP A 119 -13.15 -14.71 0.54
N MET A 120 -12.49 -14.53 1.69
CA MET A 120 -11.03 -14.63 1.84
C MET A 120 -10.53 -16.06 1.58
N MET A 121 -9.50 -16.19 0.73
CA MET A 121 -8.92 -17.48 0.35
C MET A 121 -7.50 -17.63 0.88
N ARG A 122 -7.17 -18.81 1.40
CA ARG A 122 -5.79 -19.14 1.82
C ARG A 122 -4.97 -19.63 0.63
N TYR A 123 -3.80 -19.02 0.40
CA TYR A 123 -2.78 -19.41 -0.58
C TYR A 123 -1.40 -19.48 0.05
#